data_AF-H0E5Y6-F1
#
_entry.id   AF-H0E5Y6-F1
#
_cell.length_a   1.000
_cell.length_b   1.000
_cell.length_c   1.000
_cell.angle_alpha   90.00
_cell.angle_beta   90.00
_cell.angle_gamma   90.00
#
_symmetry.space_group_name_H-M   'P 1'
#
loop_
_entity.id
_entity.type
_entity.pdbx_description
1 polymer ?
#
loop_
_entity_poly.entity_id
_entity_poly.type
_entity_poly.pdbx_seq_one_letter_code
_entity_poly.pdbx_strand_id
1 'polypeptide(L)'
;MSKTPLDVPGGLLGLVDTSGWGGFWLGWFFDAVAYANNVTATAELAGPIEFNGNNFFGETGTALTLPLRVKLDNPILGSNCYIGSAANPVLLKLTTGATSPPPPNTSITGALGTVFVEQRGRLIRNEGFRVVDNAFAAPKADGCGNLLTNWLLDPAVNLKEGLPAAAGKNTAVMGGNQKIGNVINVRASIPTG
;
A
#
# COMPACT_ATOMS: atom_id res chain seq x y z
N MET A 1 13.02 4.00 11.67
CA MET A 1 11.89 3.43 10.91
C MET A 1 12.44 2.23 10.14
N SER A 2 12.17 1.02 10.61
CA SER A 2 12.69 -0.21 9.98
C SER A 2 11.98 -0.41 8.65
N LYS A 3 12.76 -0.52 7.57
CA LYS A 3 12.26 -0.86 6.24
C LYS A 3 11.97 -2.36 6.26
N THR A 4 10.71 -2.76 6.13
CA THR A 4 10.35 -4.18 6.00
C THR A 4 10.02 -4.43 4.53
N PRO A 5 10.90 -5.10 3.77
CA PRO A 5 10.62 -5.53 2.40
C PRO A 5 9.47 -6.54 2.42
N LEU A 6 8.50 -6.37 1.52
CA LEU A 6 7.43 -7.33 1.30
C LEU A 6 7.71 -8.06 -0.01
N ASP A 7 7.78 -9.39 0.05
CA ASP A 7 7.97 -10.25 -1.13
C ASP A 7 6.63 -10.41 -1.85
N VAL A 8 6.59 -10.14 -3.15
CA VAL A 8 5.35 -10.16 -3.97
C VAL A 8 5.31 -11.42 -4.84
N PRO A 9 4.48 -12.43 -4.48
CA PRO A 9 4.38 -13.65 -5.27
C PRO A 9 3.34 -13.49 -6.39
N GLY A 10 3.76 -13.63 -7.65
CA GLY A 10 2.84 -13.74 -8.78
C GLY A 10 3.50 -13.85 -10.17
N GLY A 11 3.42 -15.03 -10.78
CA GLY A 11 3.41 -15.22 -12.26
C GLY A 11 1.96 -15.19 -12.77
N LEU A 12 1.63 -15.20 -14.06
CA LEU A 12 2.35 -15.47 -15.30
C LEU A 12 1.44 -15.02 -16.47
N LEU A 13 1.94 -14.19 -17.40
CA LEU A 13 1.68 -14.20 -18.86
C LEU A 13 0.24 -14.12 -19.43
N GLY A 14 -0.79 -13.71 -18.68
CA GLY A 14 -2.19 -13.80 -19.16
C GLY A 14 -2.89 -12.54 -19.68
N LEU A 15 -2.33 -11.33 -19.54
CA LEU A 15 -3.12 -10.09 -19.64
C LEU A 15 -2.55 -8.96 -20.52
N VAL A 16 -1.38 -9.13 -21.14
CA VAL A 16 -0.95 -8.19 -22.19
C VAL A 16 -1.38 -8.75 -23.52
N ASP A 17 -2.21 -7.99 -24.25
CA ASP A 17 -2.46 -8.22 -25.67
C ASP A 17 -1.16 -7.95 -26.45
N THR A 18 -0.36 -9.00 -26.58
CA THR A 18 0.90 -8.99 -27.32
C THR A 18 0.71 -9.33 -28.80
N SER A 19 -0.54 -9.42 -29.28
CA SER A 19 -0.87 -9.94 -30.63
C SER A 19 -0.29 -9.12 -31.80
N GLY A 20 0.17 -7.89 -31.55
CA GLY A 20 0.82 -7.01 -32.53
C GLY A 20 2.34 -6.84 -32.36
N TRP A 21 2.96 -7.48 -31.38
CA TRP A 21 4.38 -7.27 -31.04
C TRP A 21 5.24 -8.33 -31.73
N GLY A 22 6.16 -7.90 -32.60
CA GLY A 22 7.14 -8.80 -33.22
C GLY A 22 8.06 -9.46 -32.17
N GLY A 23 8.55 -10.67 -32.46
CA GLY A 23 9.18 -11.57 -31.48
C GLY A 23 10.36 -11.01 -30.67
N PHE A 24 11.08 -10.02 -31.19
CA PHE A 24 12.14 -9.35 -30.42
C PHE A 24 11.57 -8.41 -29.33
N TRP A 25 10.47 -7.69 -29.60
CA TRP A 25 9.82 -6.84 -28.61
C TRP A 25 9.18 -7.66 -27.47
N LEU A 26 8.63 -8.84 -27.78
CA LEU A 26 8.11 -9.77 -26.78
C LEU A 26 9.19 -10.29 -25.84
N GLY A 27 10.35 -10.70 -26.40
CA GLY A 27 11.46 -11.25 -25.61
C GLY A 27 11.97 -10.24 -24.59
N TRP A 28 12.19 -9.00 -25.03
CA TRP A 28 12.69 -7.92 -24.16
C TRP A 28 11.69 -7.55 -23.05
N PHE A 29 10.39 -7.66 -23.33
CA PHE A 29 9.35 -7.45 -22.32
C PHE A 29 9.37 -8.55 -21.24
N PHE A 30 9.44 -9.83 -21.64
CA PHE A 30 9.50 -10.91 -20.66
C PHE A 30 10.81 -10.96 -19.89
N ASP A 31 11.92 -10.56 -20.51
CA ASP A 31 13.19 -10.36 -19.81
C ASP A 31 13.05 -9.24 -18.76
N ALA A 32 12.46 -8.10 -19.11
CA ALA A 32 12.20 -7.02 -18.15
C ALA A 32 11.33 -7.48 -16.96
N VAL A 33 10.29 -8.29 -17.21
CA VAL A 33 9.46 -8.90 -16.16
C VAL A 33 10.27 -9.86 -15.27
N ALA A 34 11.16 -10.67 -15.86
CA ALA A 34 12.04 -11.58 -15.11
C ALA A 34 13.10 -10.83 -14.28
N TYR A 35 13.55 -9.66 -14.73
CA TYR A 35 14.50 -8.81 -14.02
C TYR A 35 13.86 -7.98 -12.89
N ALA A 36 12.54 -7.77 -12.93
CA ALA A 36 11.78 -7.11 -11.86
C ALA A 36 11.57 -7.98 -10.60
N ASN A 37 12.17 -9.18 -10.51
CA ASN A 37 11.99 -10.08 -9.38
C ASN A 37 12.74 -9.66 -8.09
N ASN A 38 13.62 -8.64 -8.13
CA ASN A 38 14.30 -8.10 -6.94
C ASN A 38 14.02 -6.61 -6.78
N VAL A 39 12.75 -6.30 -6.47
CA VAL A 39 12.26 -4.94 -6.30
C VAL A 39 11.94 -4.71 -4.83
N THR A 40 12.52 -3.67 -4.26
CA THR A 40 12.14 -3.23 -2.91
C THR A 40 10.96 -2.27 -3.02
N ALA A 41 9.82 -2.62 -2.42
CA ALA A 41 8.67 -1.75 -2.32
C ALA A 41 8.72 -0.94 -1.01
N THR A 42 8.71 0.39 -1.10
CA THR A 42 8.66 1.31 0.05
C THR A 42 7.38 2.13 0.00
N ALA A 43 6.49 1.98 0.97
CA ALA A 43 5.32 2.84 1.10
C ALA A 43 5.71 4.22 1.65
N GLU A 44 5.35 5.27 0.92
CA GLU A 44 5.56 6.66 1.29
C GLU A 44 4.22 7.37 1.41
N LEU A 45 4.10 8.31 2.36
CA LEU A 45 2.91 9.14 2.47
C LEU A 45 2.86 10.14 1.30
N ALA A 46 1.74 10.14 0.60
CA ALA A 46 1.46 11.02 -0.52
C ALA A 46 0.61 12.24 -0.12
N GLY A 47 0.22 12.35 1.16
CA GLY A 47 -0.62 13.43 1.68
C GLY A 47 -0.83 13.34 3.20
N PRO A 48 -1.68 14.21 3.77
CA PRO A 48 -1.99 14.20 5.20
C PRO A 48 -2.70 12.91 5.62
N ILE A 49 -2.40 12.45 6.83
CA ILE A 49 -3.09 11.32 7.47
C ILE A 49 -4.31 11.86 8.21
N GLU A 50 -5.44 11.18 8.09
CA GLU A 50 -6.64 11.49 8.86
C GLU A 50 -6.96 10.34 9.82
N PHE A 51 -7.18 10.66 11.09
CA PHE A 51 -7.60 9.70 12.11
C PHE A 51 -8.93 10.11 12.72
N ASN A 52 -9.89 9.18 12.74
CA ASN A 52 -11.19 9.35 13.36
C ASN A 52 -11.32 8.40 14.56
N GLY A 53 -11.14 8.94 15.76
CA GLY A 53 -11.22 8.18 17.01
C GLY A 53 -12.60 7.57 17.26
N ASN A 54 -13.68 8.26 16.89
CA ASN A 54 -15.05 7.74 17.09
C ASN A 54 -15.26 6.47 16.25
N ASN A 55 -14.82 6.49 14.99
CA ASN A 55 -14.90 5.33 14.11
C ASN A 55 -13.96 4.20 14.55
N PHE A 56 -12.77 4.55 15.06
CA PHE A 56 -11.80 3.58 15.58
C PHE A 56 -12.37 2.81 16.79
N PHE A 57 -12.81 3.52 17.83
CA PHE A 57 -13.34 2.92 19.06
C PHE A 57 -14.76 2.36 18.91
N GLY A 58 -15.54 2.89 17.96
CA GLY A 58 -16.87 2.40 17.63
C GLY A 58 -16.90 1.18 16.69
N GLU A 59 -15.74 0.77 16.14
CA GLU A 59 -15.63 -0.33 15.16
C GLU A 59 -16.55 -0.15 13.94
N THR A 60 -16.72 1.10 13.50
CA THR A 60 -17.61 1.47 12.39
C THR A 60 -16.97 2.52 11.49
N GLY A 61 -17.19 2.43 10.19
CA GLY A 61 -16.71 3.44 9.23
C GLY A 61 -15.18 3.50 9.13
N THR A 62 -14.65 4.51 8.45
CA THR A 62 -13.21 4.70 8.27
C THR A 62 -12.59 5.30 9.53
N ALA A 63 -11.66 4.56 10.14
CA ALA A 63 -10.92 4.98 11.33
C ALA A 63 -9.63 5.71 10.96
N LEU A 64 -8.97 5.30 9.88
CA LEU A 64 -7.69 5.84 9.45
C LEU A 64 -7.65 5.95 7.92
N THR A 65 -7.39 7.16 7.40
CA THR A 65 -7.18 7.40 5.97
C THR A 65 -5.68 7.61 5.73
N LEU A 66 -5.08 6.77 4.88
CA LEU A 66 -3.68 6.85 4.50
C LEU A 66 -3.54 7.02 2.98
N PRO A 67 -3.22 8.23 2.50
CA PRO A 67 -2.80 8.42 1.12
C PRO A 67 -1.34 7.96 0.98
N LEU A 68 -1.11 6.91 0.20
CA LEU A 68 0.21 6.32 -0.01
C LEU A 68 0.61 6.36 -1.49
N ARG A 69 1.91 6.39 -1.73
CA ARG A 69 2.52 5.97 -2.99
C ARG A 69 3.57 4.91 -2.66
N VAL A 70 3.79 3.94 -3.53
CA VAL A 70 4.77 2.89 -3.28
C VAL A 70 5.95 3.10 -4.21
N LYS A 71 7.10 3.44 -3.66
CA LYS A 71 8.35 3.52 -4.41
C LYS A 71 8.88 2.11 -4.65
N LEU A 72 9.20 1.82 -5.90
CA LEU A 72 9.81 0.57 -6.31
C LEU A 72 11.28 0.82 -6.61
N ASP A 73 12.15 0.36 -5.72
CA ASP A 73 13.60 0.52 -5.85
C ASP A 73 14.22 -0.75 -6.45
N ASN A 74 14.81 -0.61 -7.64
CA ASN A 74 15.65 -1.60 -8.31
C ASN A 74 16.62 -0.86 -9.26
N PRO A 75 17.91 -1.25 -9.36
CA PRO A 75 18.87 -0.65 -10.28
C PRO A 75 18.37 -0.41 -11.72
N ILE A 76 17.48 -1.28 -12.22
CA ILE A 76 16.93 -1.22 -13.57
C ILE A 76 15.70 -0.30 -13.66
N LEU A 77 14.86 -0.27 -12.62
CA LEU A 77 13.67 0.59 -12.56
C LEU A 77 14.02 2.06 -12.26
N GLY A 78 15.26 2.34 -11.87
CA GLY A 78 15.69 3.68 -11.51
C GLY A 78 15.03 4.18 -10.22
N SER A 79 15.30 5.45 -9.89
CA SER A 79 14.87 6.06 -8.62
C SER A 79 13.43 6.58 -8.64
N ASN A 80 12.77 6.57 -9.80
CA ASN A 80 11.52 7.30 -10.03
C ASN A 80 10.32 6.38 -10.31
N CYS A 81 10.48 5.07 -10.09
CA CYS A 81 9.40 4.10 -10.27
C CYS A 81 8.47 4.14 -9.06
N TYR A 82 7.21 4.57 -9.25
CA TYR A 82 6.21 4.62 -8.18
C TYR A 82 4.88 4.01 -8.63
N ILE A 83 4.24 3.26 -7.74
CA ILE A 83 2.81 2.93 -7.82
C ILE A 83 2.01 4.07 -7.21
N GLY A 84 1.18 4.71 -8.03
CA GLY A 84 0.49 5.94 -7.66
C GLY A 84 1.42 7.15 -7.59
N SER A 85 0.84 8.32 -7.30
CA SER A 85 1.55 9.60 -7.24
C SER A 85 1.00 10.49 -6.14
N ALA A 86 1.62 11.64 -5.90
CA ALA A 86 1.08 12.63 -4.97
C ALA A 86 -0.31 13.16 -5.42
N ALA A 87 -0.55 13.23 -6.72
CA ALA A 87 -1.82 13.68 -7.29
C ALA A 87 -2.87 12.55 -7.38
N ASN A 88 -2.43 11.31 -7.52
CA ASN A 88 -3.28 10.13 -7.59
C ASN A 88 -2.72 9.01 -6.71
N PRO A 89 -2.87 9.11 -5.37
CA PRO A 89 -2.31 8.14 -4.45
C PRO A 89 -3.13 6.85 -4.37
N VAL A 90 -2.52 5.80 -3.83
CA VAL A 90 -3.24 4.65 -3.26
C VAL A 90 -3.91 5.13 -1.97
N LEU A 91 -5.23 5.30 -1.99
CA LEU A 91 -5.98 5.81 -0.85
C LEU A 91 -6.53 4.65 -0.01
N LEU A 92 -5.85 4.34 1.10
CA LEU A 92 -6.35 3.35 2.05
C LEU A 92 -7.34 3.98 3.03
N LYS A 93 -8.49 3.35 3.20
CA LYS A 93 -9.55 3.72 4.15
C LYS A 93 -9.73 2.59 5.15
N LEU A 94 -8.84 2.57 6.14
CA LEU A 94 -8.72 1.50 7.12
C LEU A 94 -9.80 1.60 8.20
N THR A 95 -10.39 0.46 8.56
CA THR A 95 -11.42 0.34 9.60
C THR A 95 -11.09 -0.75 10.62
N THR A 96 -11.49 -0.56 11.88
CA THR A 96 -11.53 -1.62 12.90
C THR A 96 -12.78 -2.50 12.76
N GLY A 97 -13.79 -2.06 12.01
CA GLY A 97 -15.03 -2.79 11.72
C GLY A 97 -14.95 -3.68 10.48
N ALA A 98 -16.12 -4.04 9.94
CA ALA A 98 -16.24 -4.83 8.71
C ALA A 98 -16.11 -3.97 7.44
N THR A 99 -15.40 -4.47 6.44
CA THR A 99 -15.30 -3.86 5.12
C THR A 99 -16.49 -4.26 4.23
N SER A 100 -16.71 -3.50 3.16
CA SER A 100 -17.72 -3.82 2.13
C SER A 100 -17.11 -3.64 0.72
N PRO A 101 -16.15 -4.51 0.33
CA PRO A 101 -15.51 -4.40 -0.97
C PRO A 101 -16.43 -4.86 -2.10
N PRO A 102 -16.26 -4.35 -3.33
CA PRO A 102 -16.82 -5.01 -4.50
C PRO A 102 -16.15 -6.38 -4.71
N PRO A 103 -16.81 -7.33 -5.41
CA PRO A 103 -16.19 -8.60 -5.79
C PRO A 103 -14.91 -8.39 -6.62
N PRO A 104 -13.91 -9.30 -6.58
CA PRO A 104 -13.95 -10.64 -5.99
C PRO A 104 -13.67 -10.69 -4.48
N ASN A 105 -13.17 -9.63 -3.87
CA ASN A 105 -12.93 -9.62 -2.44
C ASN A 105 -14.23 -9.81 -1.65
N THR A 106 -14.13 -10.54 -0.55
CA THR A 106 -15.20 -10.67 0.44
C THR A 106 -14.93 -9.75 1.62
N SER A 107 -15.98 -9.43 2.39
CA SER A 107 -15.83 -8.63 3.61
C SER A 107 -14.76 -9.24 4.54
N ILE A 108 -13.88 -8.39 5.07
CA ILE A 108 -12.97 -8.69 6.16
C ILE A 108 -13.28 -7.75 7.31
N THR A 109 -13.09 -8.20 8.54
CA THR A 109 -13.38 -7.38 9.73
C THR A 109 -12.08 -7.09 10.45
N GLY A 110 -11.85 -5.87 10.90
CA GLY A 110 -10.74 -5.48 11.76
C GLY A 110 -10.92 -5.95 13.21
N ALA A 111 -10.20 -5.33 14.12
CA ALA A 111 -10.41 -5.49 15.55
C ALA A 111 -9.90 -4.24 16.28
N LEU A 112 -10.67 -3.76 17.26
CA LEU A 112 -10.20 -2.74 18.17
C LEU A 112 -9.01 -3.22 19.02
N GLY A 113 -8.95 -4.51 19.37
CA GLY A 113 -7.95 -5.01 20.32
C GLY A 113 -8.28 -4.66 21.78
N THR A 114 -7.30 -4.75 22.67
CA THR A 114 -7.48 -4.46 24.10
C THR A 114 -7.18 -3.00 24.41
N VAL A 115 -8.15 -2.29 24.98
CA VAL A 115 -8.01 -0.87 25.35
C VAL A 115 -7.67 -0.73 26.83
N PHE A 116 -6.62 0.01 27.13
CA PHE A 116 -6.24 0.42 28.49
C PHE A 116 -6.33 1.93 28.62
N VAL A 117 -6.99 2.38 29.69
CA VAL A 117 -7.05 3.80 30.04
C VAL A 117 -6.03 4.07 31.14
N GLU A 118 -4.97 4.79 30.79
CA GLU A 118 -3.85 5.11 31.66
C GLU A 118 -3.86 6.60 32.03
N GLN A 119 -3.00 6.99 32.97
CA GLN A 119 -2.73 8.40 33.31
C GLN A 119 -4.01 9.20 33.63
N ARG A 120 -4.92 8.62 34.43
CA ARG A 120 -6.22 9.22 34.81
C ARG A 120 -7.06 9.64 33.59
N GLY A 121 -7.07 8.84 32.53
CA GLY A 121 -7.86 9.13 31.31
C GLY A 121 -7.15 9.98 30.26
N ARG A 122 -5.87 10.33 30.48
CA ARG A 122 -5.10 11.19 29.55
C ARG A 122 -4.35 10.43 28.47
N LEU A 123 -4.23 9.11 28.63
CA LEU A 123 -3.53 8.22 27.71
C LEU A 123 -4.38 6.98 27.48
N ILE A 124 -4.66 6.68 26.21
CA ILE A 124 -5.31 5.45 25.79
C ILE A 124 -4.24 4.58 25.16
N ARG A 125 -3.93 3.45 25.77
CA ARG A 125 -3.12 2.42 25.12
C ARG A 125 -4.06 1.43 24.48
N ASN A 126 -3.71 1.00 23.29
CA ASN A 126 -4.41 -0.05 22.60
C ASN A 126 -3.41 -1.10 22.13
N GLU A 127 -3.66 -2.36 22.50
CA GLU A 127 -2.80 -3.48 22.17
C GLU A 127 -3.53 -4.47 21.27
N GLY A 128 -2.86 -4.92 20.22
CA GLY A 128 -3.42 -5.85 19.25
C GLY A 128 -4.54 -5.27 18.41
N PHE A 129 -4.56 -3.96 18.12
CA PHE A 129 -5.50 -3.46 17.11
C PHE A 129 -5.19 -4.09 15.76
N ARG A 130 -6.22 -4.17 14.94
CA ARG A 130 -6.13 -4.55 13.55
C ARG A 130 -7.07 -3.68 12.74
N VAL A 131 -6.52 -2.81 11.91
CA VAL A 131 -7.28 -2.03 10.94
C VAL A 131 -7.11 -2.66 9.56
N VAL A 132 -8.21 -2.70 8.81
CA VAL A 132 -8.28 -3.41 7.53
C VAL A 132 -8.91 -2.54 6.46
N ASP A 133 -8.49 -2.76 5.21
CA ASP A 133 -9.15 -2.27 4.01
C ASP A 133 -8.91 -3.27 2.88
N ASN A 134 -9.94 -3.66 2.16
CA ASN A 134 -9.81 -4.47 0.95
C ASN A 134 -10.73 -3.99 -0.18
N ALA A 135 -11.20 -2.74 -0.09
CA ALA A 135 -12.06 -2.10 -1.07
C ALA A 135 -11.32 -1.03 -1.91
N PHE A 136 -10.05 -0.75 -1.61
CA PHE A 136 -9.26 0.26 -2.32
C PHE A 136 -8.81 -0.19 -3.71
N ALA A 137 -8.70 0.79 -4.62
CA ALA A 137 -8.05 0.64 -5.91
C ALA A 137 -6.58 1.07 -5.82
N ALA A 138 -5.73 0.48 -6.67
CA ALA A 138 -4.34 0.88 -6.80
C ALA A 138 -4.10 1.46 -8.21
N PRO A 139 -3.58 2.70 -8.33
CA PRO A 139 -3.21 3.27 -9.63
C PRO A 139 -2.07 2.49 -10.30
N LYS A 140 -1.82 2.80 -11.57
CA LYS A 140 -0.67 2.27 -12.30
C LYS A 140 0.66 2.71 -11.67
N ALA A 141 1.69 1.91 -11.89
CA ALA A 141 3.09 2.31 -11.79
C ALA A 141 3.47 3.26 -12.94
N ASP A 142 4.31 4.25 -12.65
CA ASP A 142 4.82 5.24 -13.59
C ASP A 142 6.26 5.64 -13.19
N GLY A 143 7.05 6.07 -14.19
CA GLY A 143 8.43 6.54 -14.02
C GLY A 143 9.46 5.42 -13.80
N CYS A 144 9.12 4.19 -14.17
CA CYS A 144 9.99 3.04 -14.07
C CYS A 144 10.97 2.99 -15.24
N GLY A 145 12.26 3.19 -14.97
CA GLY A 145 13.32 3.21 -15.95
C GLY A 145 13.89 4.60 -16.18
N ASN A 146 14.58 4.76 -17.31
CA ASN A 146 15.03 6.06 -17.79
C ASN A 146 14.14 6.51 -18.96
N LEU A 147 14.39 7.72 -19.49
CA LEU A 147 13.60 8.28 -20.61
C LEU A 147 13.58 7.39 -21.87
N LEU A 148 14.54 6.47 -22.04
CA LEU A 148 14.64 5.57 -23.18
C LEU A 148 13.99 4.21 -22.93
N THR A 149 13.79 3.81 -21.67
CA THR A 149 13.27 2.49 -21.29
C THR A 149 11.92 2.52 -20.58
N ASN A 150 11.43 3.71 -20.19
CA ASN A 150 10.17 3.88 -19.45
C ASN A 150 8.95 3.26 -20.16
N TRP A 151 8.90 3.39 -21.48
CA TRP A 151 7.83 2.85 -22.32
C TRP A 151 7.74 1.30 -22.26
N LEU A 152 8.79 0.61 -21.84
CA LEU A 152 8.84 -0.84 -21.68
C LEU A 152 8.68 -1.27 -20.23
N LEU A 153 9.36 -0.58 -19.31
CA LEU A 153 9.43 -0.96 -17.90
C LEU A 153 8.15 -0.60 -17.13
N ASP A 154 7.49 0.52 -17.45
CA ASP A 154 6.19 0.84 -16.85
C ASP A 154 5.14 -0.25 -17.16
N PRO A 155 4.90 -0.66 -18.43
CA PRO A 155 4.00 -1.78 -18.71
C PRO A 155 4.43 -3.10 -18.07
N ALA A 156 5.73 -3.38 -17.97
CA ALA A 156 6.23 -4.62 -17.38
C ALA A 156 5.93 -4.69 -15.88
N VAL A 157 6.19 -3.60 -15.14
CA VAL A 157 5.86 -3.49 -13.71
C VAL A 157 4.34 -3.56 -13.52
N ASN A 158 3.57 -2.83 -14.34
CA ASN A 158 2.12 -2.85 -14.27
C ASN A 158 1.55 -4.26 -14.51
N LEU A 159 2.07 -4.99 -15.49
CA LEU A 159 1.65 -6.38 -15.72
C LEU A 159 2.02 -7.27 -14.53
N LYS A 160 3.25 -7.16 -14.04
CA LYS A 160 3.78 -8.00 -12.96
C LYS A 160 2.99 -7.81 -11.65
N GLU A 161 2.67 -6.57 -11.32
CA GLU A 161 1.95 -6.20 -10.10
C GLU A 161 0.41 -6.19 -10.29
N GLY A 162 -0.09 -6.42 -11.50
CA GLY A 162 -1.53 -6.44 -11.80
C GLY A 162 -2.20 -5.06 -11.75
N LEU A 163 -1.47 -4.02 -12.15
CA LEU A 163 -1.88 -2.61 -12.07
C LEU A 163 -2.36 -2.05 -13.43
N PRO A 164 -3.29 -1.08 -13.42
CA PRO A 164 -4.02 -0.57 -12.26
C PRO A 164 -4.97 -1.64 -11.70
N ALA A 165 -4.98 -1.78 -10.38
CA ALA A 165 -5.84 -2.74 -9.71
C ALA A 165 -7.16 -2.07 -9.33
N ALA A 166 -8.26 -2.61 -9.84
CA ALA A 166 -9.60 -2.15 -9.46
C ALA A 166 -9.87 -2.37 -7.96
N ALA A 167 -10.81 -1.60 -7.41
CA ALA A 167 -11.36 -1.84 -6.08
C ALA A 167 -11.82 -3.30 -5.94
N GLY A 168 -11.61 -3.89 -4.75
CA GLY A 168 -11.99 -5.28 -4.49
C GLY A 168 -11.00 -6.34 -4.99
N LYS A 169 -9.80 -5.94 -5.44
CA LYS A 169 -8.70 -6.85 -5.75
C LYS A 169 -7.49 -6.73 -4.82
N ASN A 170 -7.49 -5.73 -3.93
CA ASN A 170 -6.37 -5.43 -3.05
C ASN A 170 -6.77 -5.66 -1.59
N THR A 171 -5.80 -5.98 -0.73
CA THR A 171 -6.03 -6.13 0.71
C THR A 171 -4.89 -5.47 1.48
N ALA A 172 -5.24 -4.68 2.48
CA ALA A 172 -4.35 -4.03 3.43
C ALA A 172 -4.82 -4.41 4.84
N VAL A 173 -3.89 -4.96 5.62
CA VAL A 173 -4.11 -5.28 7.03
C VAL A 173 -2.96 -4.69 7.80
N MET A 174 -3.27 -3.82 8.75
CA MET A 174 -2.30 -3.21 9.65
C MET A 174 -2.71 -3.56 11.07
N GLY A 175 -1.78 -4.12 11.84
CA GLY A 175 -1.99 -4.36 13.26
C GLY A 175 -0.77 -4.03 14.09
N GLY A 176 -0.99 -3.86 15.38
CA GLY A 176 0.08 -3.55 16.31
C GLY A 176 -0.41 -3.05 17.65
N ASN A 177 0.49 -2.36 18.35
CA ASN A 177 0.23 -1.73 19.63
C ASN A 177 0.46 -0.23 19.48
N GLN A 178 -0.44 0.58 20.04
CA GLN A 178 -0.36 2.03 19.97
C GLN A 178 -0.72 2.69 21.30
N LYS A 179 -0.29 3.93 21.44
CA LYS A 179 -0.67 4.82 22.53
C LYS A 179 -1.15 6.14 21.95
N ILE A 180 -2.36 6.54 22.32
CA ILE A 180 -3.03 7.75 21.89
C ILE A 180 -3.15 8.65 23.11
N GLY A 181 -2.68 9.89 23.01
CA GLY A 181 -2.81 10.89 24.07
C GLY A 181 -3.00 12.27 23.46
N ASN A 182 -3.38 13.25 24.27
CA ASN A 182 -3.39 14.64 23.85
C ASN A 182 -1.99 15.06 23.38
N VAL A 183 -1.86 15.90 22.35
CA VAL A 183 -0.57 16.35 21.78
C VAL A 183 0.37 16.92 22.85
N ILE A 184 -0.15 17.55 23.92
CA ILE A 184 0.68 18.04 25.05
C ILE A 184 1.30 16.90 25.87
N ASN A 185 0.76 15.68 25.78
CA ASN A 185 1.18 14.47 26.50
C ASN A 185 1.96 13.50 25.60
N VAL A 186 2.02 13.74 24.29
CA VAL A 186 2.68 12.87 23.31
C VAL A 186 3.89 13.61 22.74
N ARG A 187 5.09 13.26 23.23
CA ARG A 187 6.33 13.65 22.54
C ARG A 187 6.56 12.65 21.42
N ALA A 188 6.76 13.14 20.19
CA ALA A 188 7.23 12.28 19.10
C ALA A 188 8.51 11.57 19.56
N SER A 189 8.56 10.25 19.39
CA SER A 189 9.78 9.49 19.62
C SER A 189 10.83 9.98 18.63
N ILE A 190 11.80 10.77 19.10
CA ILE A 190 13.01 11.06 18.34
C ILE A 190 13.72 9.70 18.19
N PRO A 191 14.01 9.23 16.97
CA PRO A 191 14.81 8.03 16.78
C PRO A 191 16.16 8.31 17.43
N THR A 192 16.48 7.64 18.53
CA THR A 192 17.86 7.56 19.00
C THR A 192 18.63 6.76 17.97
N GLY A 193 19.57 7.43 17.30
CA GLY A 193 20.43 6.85 16.26
C GLY A 193 21.35 5.76 16.78
#